data_AF-A0A1B2HBZ6-F1
#
_entry.id   AF-A0A1B2HBZ6-F1
#
_cell.length_a   1.000
_cell.length_b   1.000
_cell.length_c   1.000
_cell.angle_alpha   90.00
_cell.angle_beta   90.00
_cell.angle_gamma   90.00
#
_symmetry.space_group_name_H-M   'P 1'
#
loop_
_entity.id
_entity.type
_entity.pdbx_description
1 polymer ?
#
loop_
_entity_poly.entity_id
_entity_poly.type
_entity_poly.pdbx_seq_one_letter_code
_entity_poly.pdbx_strand_id
1 'polypeptide(L)'
;MSTPMLSESAGAVVATILEERATNPDLEYGLDELRKAAAEYQKAEDYFEDDVPEVFASIRLRRAIERTGVDYKVNFSRIPVTAVVNRLKITSTLCPGNDEATAWIEREWERNQLDLAAPNIHLRAGEYGDALVIVWPAAEDNDADTGDIDVPEESRVSEGSASREKIDITYNSPLCTRIIYDPENERVKAFAIKMWRLTDGRSRVDLFYRDRLEKYVTRGKVRNPTAADFYVFRDDEDDEWPYDNPYDEIPVFHFRTDVGPYGTPDHKGFYGTQQILRKLIVTHMGTVDYQGFQQRYALTAEGSDTSETAAADEDEFSFADDDTGATRTRGGSAPSQLTADPGDLWFMRGVKAVGQFDEADPDVFIKPAMFYLRFGAQACETPVRLFDAVTGQQPSGASYSQHDRPFDQKCENRVLSFKATWRELWQFALKVAGFGRVPVVVNWAPVQRVSGLEAWQTIKLQIEAGVPVRQAFAEAGYTNEQITAWLGEEDNDLPARLALLEQIGGVLQAFAGVTAFELIPAEQVRELISAVLEVVPQLAAGSADRDES
;
A
#
# COMPACT_ATOMS: atom_id res chain seq x y z
N MET A 1 -19.16 1.11 -35.40
CA MET A 1 -19.93 2.26 -34.85
C MET A 1 -18.92 3.14 -34.13
N SER A 2 -18.97 4.44 -34.44
CA SER A 2 -17.91 5.43 -34.28
C SER A 2 -17.27 5.52 -32.89
N THR A 3 -15.94 5.47 -32.88
CA THR A 3 -15.07 5.97 -31.82
C THR A 3 -15.27 7.49 -31.69
N PRO A 4 -15.44 8.05 -30.49
CA PRO A 4 -15.52 9.51 -30.32
C PRO A 4 -14.12 10.10 -30.47
N MET A 5 -14.02 11.14 -31.31
CA MET A 5 -12.84 12.01 -31.41
C MET A 5 -12.61 12.71 -30.07
N LEU A 6 -11.46 12.47 -29.45
CA LEU A 6 -10.88 13.40 -28.49
C LEU A 6 -10.19 14.50 -29.29
N SER A 7 -10.66 15.73 -29.08
CA SER A 7 -10.21 16.94 -29.73
C SER A 7 -8.71 17.19 -29.49
N GLU A 8 -8.02 17.50 -30.57
CA GLU A 8 -6.68 18.09 -30.58
C GLU A 8 -6.66 19.41 -29.78
N SER A 9 -5.92 19.42 -28.67
CA SER A 9 -5.30 20.64 -28.15
C SER A 9 -3.89 20.31 -27.68
N ALA A 10 -3.03 19.90 -28.62
CA ALA A 10 -1.59 19.87 -28.39
C ALA A 10 -1.07 21.31 -28.51
N GLY A 11 -1.05 22.03 -27.39
CA GLY A 11 -0.23 23.23 -27.25
C GLY A 11 1.23 22.81 -27.35
N ALA A 12 1.87 23.10 -28.47
CA ALA A 12 3.30 22.82 -28.67
C ALA A 12 4.12 23.89 -27.93
N VAL A 13 4.54 23.57 -26.70
CA VAL A 13 5.64 24.28 -26.01
C VAL A 13 6.94 23.94 -26.75
N VAL A 14 7.69 24.94 -27.20
CA VAL A 14 8.82 24.78 -28.13
C VAL A 14 10.13 24.65 -27.35
N ALA A 15 10.25 23.59 -26.54
CA ALA A 15 11.43 23.32 -25.75
C ALA A 15 12.70 23.10 -26.61
N THR A 16 13.82 23.70 -26.21
CA THR A 16 15.07 23.70 -27.00
C THR A 16 16.11 22.72 -26.45
N ILE A 17 16.62 21.84 -27.33
CA ILE A 17 17.78 20.98 -27.03
C ILE A 17 19.05 21.73 -27.41
N LEU A 18 19.94 21.97 -26.45
CA LEU A 18 21.23 22.60 -26.72
C LEU A 18 22.20 21.59 -27.38
N GLU A 19 23.17 22.10 -28.16
CA GLU A 19 24.19 21.23 -28.78
C GLU A 19 25.21 20.65 -27.80
N GLU A 20 25.20 21.15 -26.55
CA GLU A 20 26.09 20.72 -25.49
C GLU A 20 25.70 19.33 -24.95
N ARG A 21 26.69 18.43 -24.89
CA ARG A 21 26.53 17.08 -24.33
C ARG A 21 26.67 17.13 -22.82
N ALA A 22 25.98 16.21 -22.14
CA ALA A 22 26.20 15.99 -20.72
C ALA A 22 27.65 15.56 -20.46
N THR A 23 28.38 16.32 -19.64
CA THR A 23 29.74 16.01 -19.19
C THR A 23 29.83 15.76 -17.69
N ASN A 24 28.69 15.83 -16.99
CA ASN A 24 28.62 15.69 -15.53
C ASN A 24 28.84 14.20 -15.11
N PRO A 25 29.88 13.89 -14.32
CA PRO A 25 30.13 12.52 -13.82
C PRO A 25 29.02 12.00 -12.91
N ASP A 26 28.29 12.87 -12.21
CA ASP A 26 27.18 12.49 -11.34
C ASP A 26 25.99 11.93 -12.14
N LEU A 27 25.81 12.35 -13.40
CA LEU A 27 24.81 11.78 -14.28
C LEU A 27 25.10 10.31 -14.58
N GLU A 28 26.37 9.99 -14.87
CA GLU A 28 26.79 8.60 -15.10
C GLU A 28 26.60 7.76 -13.85
N TYR A 29 27.06 8.27 -12.69
CA TYR A 29 26.90 7.59 -11.41
C TYR A 29 25.42 7.35 -11.05
N GLY A 30 24.58 8.39 -11.17
CA GLY A 30 23.16 8.31 -10.86
C GLY A 30 22.40 7.33 -11.76
N LEU A 31 22.71 7.31 -13.07
CA LEU A 31 22.12 6.36 -14.02
C LEU A 31 22.52 4.91 -13.70
N ASP A 32 23.79 4.68 -13.34
CA ASP A 32 24.27 3.36 -12.99
C ASP A 32 23.67 2.85 -11.68
N GLU A 33 23.56 3.69 -10.65
CA GLU A 33 22.88 3.34 -9.40
C GLU A 33 21.40 3.03 -9.61
N LEU A 34 20.70 3.81 -10.44
CA LEU A 34 19.30 3.56 -10.78
C LEU A 34 19.14 2.20 -11.48
N ARG A 35 20.02 1.86 -12.43
CA ARG A 35 19.99 0.55 -13.11
C ARG A 35 20.31 -0.61 -12.19
N LYS A 36 21.28 -0.47 -11.29
CA LYS A 36 21.63 -1.51 -10.31
C LYS A 36 20.45 -1.81 -9.39
N ALA A 37 19.78 -0.77 -8.91
CA ALA A 37 18.64 -0.90 -7.99
C ALA A 37 17.37 -1.41 -8.68
N ALA A 38 17.16 -1.10 -9.96
CA ALA A 38 15.95 -1.46 -10.71
C ALA A 38 15.62 -2.96 -10.67
N ALA A 39 16.63 -3.84 -10.68
CA ALA A 39 16.40 -5.29 -10.64
C ALA A 39 15.75 -5.76 -9.34
N GLU A 40 16.10 -5.15 -8.20
CA GLU A 40 15.51 -5.50 -6.91
C GLU A 40 14.09 -4.94 -6.76
N TYR A 41 13.86 -3.70 -7.23
CA TYR A 41 12.52 -3.11 -7.23
C TYR A 41 11.56 -3.83 -8.17
N GLN A 42 12.00 -4.21 -9.38
CA GLN A 42 11.17 -5.00 -10.31
C GLN A 42 10.79 -6.33 -9.68
N LYS A 43 11.75 -7.01 -9.04
CA LYS A 43 11.46 -8.24 -8.32
C LYS A 43 10.40 -8.00 -7.24
N ALA A 44 10.47 -6.90 -6.50
CA ALA A 44 9.48 -6.60 -5.46
C ALA A 44 8.07 -6.39 -6.01
N GLU A 45 7.95 -5.67 -7.13
CA GLU A 45 6.70 -5.48 -7.88
C GLU A 45 6.16 -6.83 -8.40
N ASP A 46 7.02 -7.66 -8.99
CA ASP A 46 6.61 -8.97 -9.52
C ASP A 46 5.97 -9.85 -8.42
N TYR A 47 6.51 -9.84 -7.19
CA TYR A 47 5.89 -10.54 -6.05
C TYR A 47 4.64 -9.83 -5.53
N PHE A 48 4.58 -8.51 -5.61
CA PHE A 48 3.43 -7.74 -5.14
C PHE A 48 2.21 -7.93 -6.04
N GLU A 49 2.40 -8.04 -7.36
CA GLU A 49 1.34 -8.28 -8.36
C GLU A 49 1.12 -9.76 -8.72
N ASP A 50 1.98 -10.68 -8.22
CA ASP A 50 1.97 -12.13 -8.52
C ASP A 50 2.26 -12.47 -9.99
N ASP A 51 3.19 -11.73 -10.59
CA ASP A 51 3.71 -11.96 -11.94
C ASP A 51 4.98 -12.83 -11.98
N VAL A 52 5.45 -13.30 -10.82
CA VAL A 52 6.58 -14.22 -10.72
C VAL A 52 6.24 -15.56 -11.37
N PRO A 53 7.01 -16.11 -12.32
CA PRO A 53 6.73 -17.43 -12.87
C PRO A 53 6.98 -18.54 -11.82
N GLU A 54 6.30 -19.68 -11.97
CA GLU A 54 6.58 -20.85 -11.12
C GLU A 54 8.04 -21.32 -11.25
N VAL A 55 8.67 -21.61 -10.12
CA VAL A 55 10.05 -22.09 -10.07
C VAL A 55 10.07 -23.62 -10.09
N PHE A 56 10.46 -24.17 -11.23
CA PHE A 56 10.68 -25.60 -11.40
C PHE A 56 12.14 -25.98 -11.18
N ALA A 57 12.37 -27.10 -10.49
CA ALA A 57 13.71 -27.67 -10.35
C ALA A 57 14.24 -28.25 -11.69
N SER A 58 13.33 -28.72 -12.57
CA SER A 58 13.67 -29.28 -13.87
C SER A 58 13.28 -28.34 -15.01
N ILE A 59 14.25 -28.01 -15.87
CA ILE A 59 14.04 -27.19 -17.07
C ILE A 59 13.07 -27.88 -18.04
N ARG A 60 13.07 -29.23 -18.09
CA ARG A 60 12.17 -30.00 -18.96
C ARG A 60 10.72 -29.88 -18.50
N LEU A 61 10.48 -30.00 -17.20
CA LEU A 61 9.16 -29.86 -16.60
C LEU A 61 8.61 -28.44 -16.79
N ARG A 62 9.46 -27.43 -16.60
CA ARG A 62 9.13 -26.04 -16.87
C ARG A 62 8.59 -25.83 -18.29
N ARG A 63 9.35 -26.29 -19.30
CA ARG A 63 8.93 -26.16 -20.71
C ARG A 63 7.67 -26.95 -21.02
N ALA A 64 7.42 -28.07 -20.34
CA ALA A 64 6.22 -28.85 -20.53
C ALA A 64 4.98 -28.10 -20.02
N ILE A 65 5.06 -27.49 -18.83
CA ILE A 65 3.95 -26.76 -18.21
C ILE A 65 3.74 -25.39 -18.85
N GLU A 66 4.81 -24.68 -19.21
CA GLU A 66 4.70 -23.43 -19.99
C GLU A 66 3.94 -23.65 -21.32
N ARG A 67 4.01 -24.86 -21.89
CA ARG A 67 3.26 -25.22 -23.11
C ARG A 67 1.79 -25.54 -22.88
N THR A 68 1.40 -26.01 -21.70
CA THR A 68 -0.03 -26.26 -21.41
C THR A 68 -0.78 -24.95 -21.17
N GLY A 69 -0.06 -23.85 -20.88
CA GLY A 69 -0.65 -22.53 -20.62
C GLY A 69 -1.46 -22.47 -19.32
N VAL A 70 -1.31 -23.47 -18.45
CA VAL A 70 -2.01 -23.55 -17.17
C VAL A 70 -1.28 -22.67 -16.16
N ASP A 71 -1.96 -21.60 -15.71
CA ASP A 71 -1.44 -20.70 -14.70
C ASP A 71 -2.48 -20.45 -13.60
N TYR A 72 -2.20 -20.92 -12.39
CA TYR A 72 -3.03 -20.69 -11.21
C TYR A 72 -2.31 -19.71 -10.28
N LYS A 73 -2.90 -18.53 -10.10
CA LYS A 73 -2.33 -17.43 -9.33
C LYS A 73 -3.14 -17.19 -8.05
N VAL A 74 -2.44 -17.15 -6.92
CA VAL A 74 -3.00 -16.78 -5.61
C VAL A 74 -1.95 -15.99 -4.86
N ASN A 75 -2.21 -14.70 -4.66
CA ASN A 75 -1.23 -13.78 -4.10
C ASN A 75 -1.39 -13.61 -2.59
N PHE A 76 -0.47 -14.20 -1.82
CA PHE A 76 -0.36 -13.95 -0.38
C PHE A 76 0.73 -12.93 -0.04
N SER A 77 1.66 -12.67 -0.96
CA SER A 77 2.78 -11.74 -0.78
C SER A 77 2.33 -10.28 -0.61
N ARG A 78 1.17 -9.92 -1.14
CA ARG A 78 0.58 -8.58 -0.96
C ARG A 78 0.11 -8.30 0.46
N ILE A 79 -0.29 -9.33 1.23
CA ILE A 79 -0.92 -9.18 2.55
C ILE A 79 0.02 -8.51 3.58
N PRO A 80 1.30 -8.90 3.73
CA PRO A 80 2.24 -8.21 4.62
C PRO A 80 2.32 -6.70 4.41
N VAL A 81 2.20 -6.23 3.16
CA VAL A 81 2.27 -4.80 2.83
C VAL A 81 0.94 -4.12 3.15
N THR A 82 -0.17 -4.64 2.61
CA THR A 82 -1.49 -4.02 2.78
C THR A 82 -1.94 -4.02 4.24
N ALA A 83 -1.59 -5.07 5.01
CA ALA A 83 -1.90 -5.16 6.44
C ALA A 83 -1.28 -4.01 7.24
N VAL A 84 -0.02 -3.66 6.95
CA VAL A 84 0.68 -2.55 7.59
C VAL A 84 0.03 -1.23 7.19
N VAL A 85 -0.10 -1.00 5.87
CA VAL A 85 -0.62 0.27 5.32
C VAL A 85 -2.04 0.57 5.79
N ASN A 86 -2.90 -0.44 5.92
CA ASN A 86 -4.27 -0.26 6.41
C ASN A 86 -4.34 0.30 7.86
N ARG A 87 -3.26 0.16 8.64
CA ARG A 87 -3.15 0.72 9.99
C ARG A 87 -2.48 2.09 10.02
N LEU A 88 -1.80 2.48 8.95
CA LEU A 88 -1.17 3.79 8.81
C LEU A 88 -2.22 4.81 8.40
N LYS A 89 -2.61 5.69 9.31
CA LYS A 89 -3.55 6.77 9.04
C LYS A 89 -3.05 8.07 9.61
N ILE A 90 -2.91 9.07 8.75
CA ILE A 90 -2.62 10.44 9.16
C ILE A 90 -3.94 11.06 9.60
N THR A 91 -3.95 11.64 10.79
CA THR A 91 -5.14 12.24 11.40
C THR A 91 -5.19 13.74 11.12
N SER A 92 -4.05 14.41 11.30
CA SER A 92 -3.91 15.85 11.06
C SER A 92 -2.46 16.27 10.92
N THR A 93 -2.23 17.36 10.20
CA THR A 93 -0.94 18.05 10.12
C THR A 93 -1.13 19.48 10.61
N LEU A 94 -0.42 19.86 11.68
CA LEU A 94 -0.63 21.12 12.38
C LEU A 94 0.68 21.90 12.48
N CYS A 95 0.59 23.23 12.46
CA CYS A 95 1.69 24.14 12.79
C CYS A 95 1.38 24.84 14.12
N PRO A 96 1.95 24.38 15.26
CA PRO A 96 1.67 24.97 16.56
C PRO A 96 1.98 26.47 16.59
N GLY A 97 1.00 27.29 16.95
CA GLY A 97 1.14 28.75 17.04
C GLY A 97 1.10 29.49 15.70
N ASN A 98 0.73 28.83 14.60
CA ASN A 98 0.49 29.46 13.31
C ASN A 98 -0.73 28.86 12.61
N ASP A 99 -1.89 29.45 12.87
CA ASP A 99 -3.18 28.98 12.34
C ASP A 99 -3.29 29.22 10.82
N GLU A 100 -2.66 30.29 10.31
CA GLU A 100 -2.63 30.59 8.87
C GLU A 100 -1.87 29.51 8.08
N ALA A 101 -0.71 29.08 8.59
CA ALA A 101 0.05 27.99 7.99
C ALA A 101 -0.70 26.66 8.07
N THR A 102 -1.43 26.41 9.17
CA THR A 102 -2.25 25.20 9.33
C THR A 102 -3.39 25.18 8.31
N ALA A 103 -4.14 26.27 8.16
CA ALA A 103 -5.22 26.40 7.18
C ALA A 103 -4.71 26.36 5.72
N TRP A 104 -3.45 26.74 5.48
CA TRP A 104 -2.82 26.60 4.17
C TRP A 104 -2.46 25.14 3.87
N ILE A 105 -1.91 24.40 4.85
CA ILE A 105 -1.65 22.96 4.70
C ILE A 105 -2.93 22.19 4.39
N GLU A 106 -4.04 22.49 5.08
CA GLU A 106 -5.32 21.82 4.85
C GLU A 106 -5.82 22.03 3.41
N ARG A 107 -5.70 23.25 2.87
CA ARG A 107 -6.05 23.53 1.46
C ARG A 107 -5.14 22.80 0.47
N GLU A 108 -3.83 22.79 0.71
CA GLU A 108 -2.89 22.07 -0.18
C GLU A 108 -3.05 20.55 -0.07
N TRP A 109 -3.49 20.05 1.10
CA TRP A 109 -3.81 18.63 1.30
C TRP A 109 -4.96 18.20 0.40
N GLU A 110 -6.03 19.00 0.34
CA GLU A 110 -7.17 18.77 -0.55
C GLU A 110 -6.78 18.94 -2.02
N ARG A 111 -6.05 20.01 -2.37
CA ARG A 111 -5.60 20.28 -3.75
C ARG A 111 -4.78 19.13 -4.33
N ASN A 112 -3.86 18.57 -3.55
CA ASN A 112 -3.02 17.46 -3.96
C ASN A 112 -3.70 16.08 -3.78
N GLN A 113 -4.97 16.04 -3.37
CA GLN A 113 -5.73 14.80 -3.10
C GLN A 113 -4.98 13.84 -2.16
N LEU A 114 -4.36 14.38 -1.12
CA LEU A 114 -3.49 13.60 -0.24
C LEU A 114 -4.22 12.52 0.55
N ASP A 115 -5.54 12.59 0.68
CA ASP A 115 -6.35 11.50 1.22
C ASP A 115 -6.22 10.20 0.41
N LEU A 116 -6.02 10.31 -0.90
CA LEU A 116 -5.79 9.18 -1.80
C LEU A 116 -4.30 8.95 -2.05
N ALA A 117 -3.53 10.03 -2.22
CA ALA A 117 -2.12 9.94 -2.55
C ALA A 117 -1.26 9.47 -1.37
N ALA A 118 -1.54 9.90 -0.13
CA ALA A 118 -0.73 9.52 1.02
C ALA A 118 -0.79 8.01 1.32
N PRO A 119 -1.97 7.35 1.37
CA PRO A 119 -2.02 5.89 1.52
C PRO A 119 -1.33 5.15 0.36
N ASN A 120 -1.41 5.67 -0.86
CA ASN A 120 -0.70 5.10 -2.02
C ASN A 120 0.82 5.23 -1.86
N ILE A 121 1.33 6.39 -1.42
CA ILE A 121 2.77 6.57 -1.11
C ILE A 121 3.21 5.56 -0.05
N HIS A 122 2.44 5.35 1.02
CA HIS A 122 2.79 4.38 2.05
C HIS A 122 2.75 2.94 1.52
N LEU A 123 1.79 2.63 0.64
CA LEU A 123 1.69 1.33 -0.04
C LEU A 123 2.93 1.06 -0.89
N ARG A 124 3.32 2.02 -1.73
CA ARG A 124 4.49 1.90 -2.60
C ARG A 124 5.79 1.85 -1.81
N ALA A 125 5.88 2.59 -0.70
CA ALA A 125 7.00 2.49 0.22
C ALA A 125 7.10 1.10 0.86
N GLY A 126 5.98 0.48 1.24
CA GLY A 126 5.97 -0.89 1.76
C GLY A 126 6.28 -1.94 0.69
N GLU A 127 5.85 -1.71 -0.56
CA GLU A 127 6.09 -2.58 -1.71
C GLU A 127 7.56 -2.56 -2.14
N TYR A 128 8.13 -1.41 -2.46
CA TYR A 128 9.52 -1.34 -2.95
C TYR A 128 10.53 -1.26 -1.80
N GLY A 129 10.08 -0.98 -0.58
CA GLY A 129 10.93 -0.56 0.54
C GLY A 129 11.17 0.97 0.55
N ASP A 130 11.01 1.62 -0.60
CA ASP A 130 11.30 3.02 -0.87
C ASP A 130 10.17 3.67 -1.67
N ALA A 131 9.80 4.89 -1.34
CA ALA A 131 8.97 5.75 -2.19
C ALA A 131 9.52 7.16 -2.21
N LEU A 132 9.49 7.81 -3.37
CA LEU A 132 10.01 9.17 -3.51
C LEU A 132 8.86 10.12 -3.80
N VAL A 133 8.90 11.27 -3.14
CA VAL A 133 7.94 12.34 -3.35
C VAL A 133 8.69 13.60 -3.70
N ILE A 134 8.30 14.24 -4.79
CA ILE A 134 8.88 15.51 -5.24
C ILE A 134 7.88 16.60 -4.91
N VAL A 135 8.36 17.66 -4.27
CA VAL A 135 7.59 18.86 -3.96
C VAL A 135 8.17 20.01 -4.77
N TRP A 136 7.36 20.62 -5.62
CA TRP A 136 7.77 21.77 -6.43
C TRP A 136 6.59 22.75 -6.57
N PRO A 137 6.84 24.06 -6.77
CA PRO A 137 5.78 25.00 -7.15
C PRO A 137 4.98 24.47 -8.34
N ALA A 138 3.67 24.65 -8.29
CA ALA A 138 2.80 24.32 -9.41
C ALA A 138 3.10 25.25 -10.60
N ALA A 139 3.18 24.70 -11.81
CA ALA A 139 3.32 25.50 -13.02
C ALA A 139 2.09 26.40 -13.21
N GLU A 140 2.29 27.64 -13.69
CA GLU A 140 1.23 28.65 -13.86
C GLU A 140 0.08 28.15 -14.77
N ASP A 141 0.37 27.23 -15.70
CA ASP A 141 -0.58 26.66 -16.67
C ASP A 141 -1.39 25.45 -16.14
N ASN A 142 -1.07 24.91 -14.95
CA ASN A 142 -1.83 23.81 -14.34
C ASN A 142 -3.10 24.28 -13.60
N ASP A 143 -3.50 25.54 -13.79
CA ASP A 143 -4.87 26.02 -13.54
C ASP A 143 -5.83 25.44 -14.58
N ALA A 144 -5.87 24.11 -14.67
CA ALA A 144 -6.98 23.39 -15.24
C ALA A 144 -8.18 23.64 -14.32
N ASP A 145 -8.90 24.72 -14.60
CA ASP A 145 -10.34 24.90 -14.42
C ASP A 145 -10.93 23.92 -13.40
N THR A 146 -10.58 24.09 -12.12
CA THR A 146 -11.43 23.58 -11.05
C THR A 146 -12.59 24.56 -11.03
N GLY A 147 -13.48 24.39 -12.01
CA GLY A 147 -14.58 25.31 -12.27
C GLY A 147 -15.30 25.60 -10.97
N ASP A 148 -15.56 26.89 -10.74
CA ASP A 148 -16.42 27.45 -9.69
C ASP A 148 -17.06 26.39 -8.79
N ILE A 149 -16.31 25.92 -7.80
CA ILE A 149 -16.95 25.50 -6.57
C ILE A 149 -17.26 26.82 -5.89
N ASP A 150 -18.51 27.27 -6.04
CA ASP A 150 -19.10 28.40 -5.32
C ASP A 150 -18.95 28.15 -3.81
N VAL A 151 -17.79 28.48 -3.26
CA VAL A 151 -17.60 28.58 -1.81
C VAL A 151 -18.36 29.84 -1.40
N PRO A 152 -19.36 29.74 -0.50
CA PRO A 152 -20.15 30.88 -0.05
C PRO A 152 -19.26 32.02 0.41
N GLU A 153 -19.64 33.25 0.06
CA GLU A 153 -18.85 34.48 0.24
C GLU A 153 -18.44 34.73 1.72
N GLU A 154 -19.14 34.11 2.67
CA GLU A 154 -18.87 34.18 4.11
C GLU A 154 -17.70 33.30 4.59
N SER A 155 -17.21 32.35 3.77
CA SER A 155 -16.06 31.49 4.10
C SER A 155 -14.73 32.00 3.55
N ARG A 156 -14.72 33.18 2.89
CA ARG A 156 -13.49 33.84 2.42
C ARG A 156 -12.72 34.41 3.61
N VAL A 157 -11.82 33.59 4.16
CA VAL A 157 -10.78 34.06 5.09
C VAL A 157 -9.98 35.18 4.44
N SER A 158 -9.72 36.23 5.22
CA SER A 158 -9.10 37.51 4.84
C SER A 158 -8.08 37.47 3.70
N GLU A 159 -8.13 38.49 2.84
CA GLU A 159 -7.34 38.79 1.62
C GLU A 159 -5.80 38.64 1.68
N GLY A 160 -5.22 38.19 2.80
CA GLY A 160 -3.78 37.92 2.94
C GLY A 160 -3.33 36.51 2.52
N SER A 161 -4.24 35.54 2.36
CA SER A 161 -3.86 34.13 2.12
C SER A 161 -4.00 33.64 0.66
N ALA A 162 -4.50 34.47 -0.26
CA ALA A 162 -4.83 34.06 -1.63
C ALA A 162 -3.67 34.19 -2.64
N SER A 163 -2.55 34.81 -2.27
CA SER A 163 -1.43 35.14 -3.18
C SER A 163 -0.15 34.31 -2.96
N ARG A 164 -0.21 33.22 -2.19
CA ARG A 164 0.96 32.37 -1.93
C ARG A 164 1.13 31.29 -3.01
N GLU A 165 2.38 30.91 -3.27
CA GLU A 165 2.72 29.88 -4.27
C GLU A 165 2.00 28.56 -3.98
N LYS A 166 1.27 28.04 -4.98
CA LYS A 166 0.62 26.72 -4.97
C LYS A 166 1.70 25.65 -5.13
N ILE A 167 1.51 24.48 -4.52
CA ILE A 167 2.54 23.42 -4.53
C ILE A 167 1.99 22.11 -5.06
N ASP A 168 2.75 21.49 -5.97
CA ASP A 168 2.49 20.15 -6.46
C ASP A 168 3.33 19.12 -5.68
N ILE A 169 2.65 18.17 -5.06
CA ILE A 169 3.24 17.05 -4.32
C ILE A 169 3.03 15.79 -5.14
N THR A 170 4.08 15.32 -5.81
CA THR A 170 3.99 14.19 -6.75
C THR A 170 4.74 12.97 -6.26
N TYR A 171 4.04 11.83 -6.24
CA TYR A 171 4.68 10.53 -6.05
C TYR A 171 5.49 10.15 -7.29
N ASN A 172 6.70 9.67 -7.08
CA ASN A 172 7.59 9.17 -8.11
C ASN A 172 8.10 7.78 -7.71
N SER A 173 8.00 6.83 -8.65
CA SER A 173 8.45 5.45 -8.42
C SER A 173 9.96 5.38 -8.22
N PRO A 174 10.47 4.50 -7.33
CA PRO A 174 11.90 4.26 -7.18
C PRO A 174 12.56 3.64 -8.44
N LEU A 175 11.76 3.14 -9.38
CA LEU A 175 12.25 2.69 -10.70
C LEU A 175 12.68 3.84 -11.60
N CYS A 176 12.10 5.03 -11.41
CA CYS A 176 12.39 6.21 -12.22
C CYS A 176 13.16 7.28 -11.44
N THR A 177 13.11 7.27 -10.11
CA THR A 177 13.73 8.30 -9.27
C THR A 177 14.60 7.66 -8.19
N ARG A 178 15.73 8.27 -7.83
CA ARG A 178 16.58 7.81 -6.73
C ARG A 178 17.30 8.97 -6.08
N ILE A 179 17.42 8.95 -4.75
CA ILE A 179 18.31 9.86 -4.01
C ILE A 179 19.66 9.18 -3.82
N ILE A 180 20.72 9.93 -4.08
CA ILE A 180 22.09 9.55 -3.79
C ILE A 180 22.53 10.25 -2.51
N TYR A 181 23.04 9.48 -1.57
CA TYR A 181 23.55 9.97 -0.29
C TYR A 181 25.07 10.11 -0.34
N ASP A 182 25.60 10.98 0.53
CA ASP A 182 27.04 11.18 0.68
C ASP A 182 27.71 9.88 1.19
N PRO A 183 28.79 9.39 0.54
CA PRO A 183 29.48 8.17 0.96
C PRO A 183 30.14 8.27 2.34
N GLU A 184 30.48 9.47 2.82
CA GLU A 184 31.02 9.67 4.18
C GLU A 184 29.90 9.77 5.23
N ASN A 185 28.72 10.26 4.82
CA ASN A 185 27.57 10.43 5.71
C ASN A 185 26.25 10.13 5.00
N GLU A 186 25.79 8.89 5.16
CA GLU A 186 24.54 8.36 4.58
C GLU A 186 23.25 9.12 4.98
N ARG A 187 23.33 10.09 5.91
CA ARG A 187 22.20 10.94 6.29
C ARG A 187 22.09 12.20 5.42
N VAL A 188 23.15 12.57 4.72
CA VAL A 188 23.20 13.78 3.89
C VAL A 188 22.90 13.40 2.44
N LYS A 189 21.91 14.05 1.85
CA LYS A 189 21.57 13.89 0.43
C LYS A 189 22.62 14.63 -0.40
N ALA A 190 23.33 13.92 -1.28
CA ALA A 190 24.28 14.54 -2.21
C ALA A 190 23.53 15.17 -3.39
N PHE A 191 22.70 14.38 -4.07
CA PHE A 191 21.82 14.81 -5.16
C PHE A 191 20.70 13.78 -5.37
N ALA A 192 19.68 14.13 -6.15
CA ALA A 192 18.66 13.18 -6.60
C ALA A 192 18.61 13.13 -8.13
N ILE A 193 18.26 11.97 -8.68
CA ILE A 193 18.09 11.74 -10.11
C ILE A 193 16.66 11.28 -10.39
N LYS A 194 16.01 11.86 -11.41
CA LYS A 194 14.74 11.39 -11.96
C LYS A 194 14.90 11.16 -13.45
N MET A 195 14.64 9.95 -13.92
CA MET A 195 14.68 9.55 -15.33
C MET A 195 13.33 9.00 -15.76
N TRP A 196 12.76 9.53 -16.84
CA TRP A 196 11.54 8.99 -17.43
C TRP A 196 11.60 9.02 -18.95
N ARG A 197 10.73 8.22 -19.57
CA ARG A 197 10.57 8.23 -21.03
C ARG A 197 9.37 9.08 -21.40
N LEU A 198 9.57 9.96 -22.38
CA LEU A 198 8.54 10.77 -23.00
C LEU A 198 7.70 9.91 -23.97
N THR A 199 6.50 10.37 -24.29
CA THR A 199 5.58 9.70 -25.23
C THR A 199 6.17 9.56 -26.64
N ASP A 200 7.05 10.48 -27.02
CA ASP A 200 7.82 10.44 -28.27
C ASP A 200 8.97 9.42 -28.26
N GLY A 201 9.19 8.71 -27.15
CA GLY A 201 10.21 7.69 -26.96
C GLY A 201 11.62 8.19 -26.63
N ARG A 202 11.83 9.51 -26.46
CA ARG A 202 13.06 10.07 -25.88
C ARG A 202 13.07 9.85 -24.36
N SER A 203 14.26 9.84 -23.77
CA SER A 203 14.43 9.80 -22.32
C SER A 203 14.84 11.18 -21.81
N ARG A 204 14.23 11.62 -20.70
CA ARG A 204 14.57 12.85 -19.96
C ARG A 204 15.13 12.48 -18.60
N VAL A 205 16.12 13.24 -18.15
CA VAL A 205 16.75 13.11 -16.83
C VAL A 205 16.82 14.48 -16.19
N ASP A 206 16.31 14.59 -14.98
CA ASP A 206 16.47 15.77 -14.13
C ASP A 206 17.34 15.39 -12.92
N LEU A 207 18.43 16.13 -12.73
CA LEU A 207 19.27 16.06 -11.53
C LEU A 207 18.93 17.22 -10.60
N PHE A 208 18.64 16.88 -9.35
CA PHE A 208 18.30 17.82 -8.30
C PHE A 208 19.49 17.94 -7.33
N TYR A 209 20.13 19.10 -7.33
CA TYR A 209 21.13 19.46 -6.35
C TYR A 209 20.56 20.43 -5.32
N ARG A 210 21.36 20.74 -4.31
CA ARG A 210 21.00 21.70 -3.29
C ARG A 210 20.91 23.11 -3.85
N ASP A 211 21.89 23.49 -4.67
CA ASP A 211 22.12 24.82 -5.23
C ASP A 211 21.55 24.98 -6.65
N ARG A 212 21.34 23.88 -7.39
CA ARG A 212 20.93 23.93 -8.79
C ARG A 212 20.12 22.71 -9.25
N LEU A 213 19.48 22.84 -10.41
CA LEU A 213 18.83 21.78 -11.15
C LEU A 213 19.46 21.66 -12.54
N GLU A 214 19.77 20.43 -12.94
CA GLU A 214 20.31 20.14 -14.27
C GLU A 214 19.36 19.21 -15.02
N LYS A 215 18.76 19.73 -16.09
CA LYS A 215 17.82 18.99 -16.96
C LYS A 215 18.55 18.50 -18.22
N TYR A 216 18.30 17.25 -18.61
CA TYR A 216 18.93 16.59 -19.74
C TYR A 216 17.92 15.78 -20.57
N VAL A 217 18.12 15.69 -21.88
CA VAL A 217 17.27 14.90 -22.78
C VAL A 217 18.08 14.19 -23.86
N THR A 218 17.64 13.00 -24.29
CA THR A 218 18.20 12.30 -25.45
C THR A 218 17.66 12.88 -26.76
N ARG A 219 18.48 12.97 -27.82
CA ARG A 219 18.03 13.44 -29.15
C ARG A 219 17.06 12.49 -29.86
N GLY A 220 17.10 11.19 -29.54
CA GLY A 220 16.31 10.18 -30.23
C GLY A 220 15.88 9.05 -29.30
N LYS A 221 15.20 8.06 -29.87
CA LYS A 221 14.73 6.87 -29.15
C LYS A 221 15.91 5.95 -28.84
N VAL A 222 16.37 5.97 -27.60
CA VAL A 222 17.43 5.08 -27.11
C VAL A 222 16.86 4.17 -26.03
N ARG A 223 16.99 2.85 -26.21
CA ARG A 223 16.42 1.88 -25.27
C ARG A 223 17.09 1.96 -23.90
N ASN A 224 18.43 1.95 -23.87
CA ASN A 224 19.21 2.00 -22.64
C ASN A 224 20.22 3.15 -22.75
N PRO A 225 19.77 4.41 -22.57
CA PRO A 225 20.62 5.58 -22.77
C PRO A 225 21.69 5.65 -21.69
N THR A 226 22.94 5.89 -22.10
CA THR A 226 24.09 6.17 -21.25
C THR A 226 24.28 7.68 -21.09
N ALA A 227 25.11 8.13 -20.14
CA ALA A 227 25.36 9.56 -19.90
C ALA A 227 25.76 10.31 -21.20
N ALA A 228 26.51 9.66 -22.09
CA ALA A 228 26.94 10.24 -23.37
C ALA A 228 25.80 10.48 -24.39
N ASP A 229 24.64 9.86 -24.21
CA ASP A 229 23.47 10.01 -25.09
C ASP A 229 22.62 11.24 -24.73
N PHE A 230 22.90 11.87 -23.59
CA PHE A 230 22.15 13.00 -23.06
C PHE A 230 22.75 14.34 -23.49
N TYR A 231 21.85 15.27 -23.82
CA TYR A 231 22.15 16.66 -24.15
C TYR A 231 21.45 17.56 -23.16
N VAL A 232 22.00 18.75 -22.97
CA VAL A 232 21.40 19.75 -22.09
C VAL A 232 20.00 20.13 -22.60
N PHE A 233 19.03 20.10 -21.68
CA PHE A 233 17.64 20.46 -21.94
C PHE A 233 17.30 21.76 -21.21
N ARG A 234 16.64 22.68 -21.91
CA ARG A 234 16.13 23.93 -21.35
C ARG A 234 14.64 24.01 -21.63
N ASP A 235 13.85 24.18 -20.57
CA ASP A 235 12.43 24.49 -20.72
C ASP A 235 12.25 25.96 -21.12
N ASP A 236 11.14 26.30 -21.77
CA ASP A 236 10.91 27.68 -22.26
C ASP A 236 10.77 28.70 -21.11
N GLU A 237 10.38 28.21 -19.92
CA GLU A 237 10.30 28.98 -18.67
C GLU A 237 11.65 29.15 -17.95
N ASP A 238 12.67 28.35 -18.32
CA ASP A 238 13.98 28.44 -17.70
C ASP A 238 14.79 29.55 -18.40
N ASP A 239 15.10 30.64 -17.70
CA ASP A 239 15.91 31.74 -18.24
C ASP A 239 17.42 31.42 -18.31
N GLU A 240 17.90 30.50 -17.47
CA GLU A 240 19.32 30.15 -17.32
C GLU A 240 19.54 28.64 -17.14
N TRP A 241 20.73 28.16 -17.54
CA TRP A 241 21.17 26.76 -17.34
C TRP A 241 22.61 26.73 -16.79
N PRO A 242 22.90 25.96 -15.73
CA PRO A 242 21.96 25.20 -14.89
C PRO A 242 20.96 26.11 -14.19
N TYR A 243 19.77 25.59 -13.86
CA TYR A 243 18.74 26.38 -13.19
C TYR A 243 19.09 26.50 -11.72
N ASP A 244 19.22 27.70 -11.18
CA ASP A 244 19.50 27.90 -9.76
C ASP A 244 18.33 27.40 -8.91
N ASN A 245 18.61 26.60 -7.88
CA ASN A 245 17.58 26.12 -6.96
C ASN A 245 17.28 27.23 -5.93
N PRO A 246 16.13 27.92 -6.01
CA PRO A 246 15.85 29.08 -5.18
C PRO A 246 15.68 28.73 -3.68
N TYR A 247 15.53 27.44 -3.36
CA TYR A 247 15.24 26.99 -2.00
C TYR A 247 16.45 26.37 -1.28
N ASP A 248 17.64 26.29 -1.90
CA ASP A 248 18.87 25.76 -1.29
C ASP A 248 18.73 24.37 -0.62
N GLU A 249 17.78 23.55 -1.09
CA GLU A 249 17.42 22.24 -0.55
C GLU A 249 16.93 21.33 -1.68
N ILE A 250 17.28 20.04 -1.63
CA ILE A 250 16.85 19.07 -2.65
C ILE A 250 15.34 18.78 -2.47
N PRO A 251 14.49 19.06 -3.48
CA PRO A 251 13.01 18.95 -3.38
C PRO A 251 12.48 17.51 -3.38
N VAL A 252 13.33 16.52 -3.15
CA VAL A 252 12.99 15.08 -3.19
C VAL A 252 13.03 14.50 -1.78
N PHE A 253 11.91 13.92 -1.36
CA PHE A 253 11.70 13.31 -0.06
C PHE A 253 11.62 11.79 -0.20
N HIS A 254 12.35 11.08 0.65
CA HIS A 254 12.51 9.64 0.58
C HIS A 254 11.80 8.95 1.74
N PHE A 255 10.68 8.30 1.45
CA PHE A 255 9.95 7.44 2.36
C PHE A 255 10.61 6.07 2.38
N ARG A 256 11.34 5.79 3.46
CA ARG A 256 12.07 4.53 3.64
C ARG A 256 11.47 3.69 4.74
N THR A 257 11.47 2.38 4.53
CA THR A 257 11.02 1.38 5.50
C THR A 257 12.10 1.01 6.52
N ASP A 258 13.38 1.26 6.25
CA ASP A 258 14.48 0.94 7.16
C ASP A 258 15.33 2.18 7.47
N VAL A 259 16.17 2.10 8.51
CA VAL A 259 17.03 3.20 9.00
C VAL A 259 18.21 3.47 8.08
N GLY A 260 18.59 2.50 7.25
CA GLY A 260 19.67 2.61 6.27
C GLY A 260 19.40 3.66 5.17
N PRO A 261 20.35 3.82 4.23
CA PRO A 261 20.19 4.77 3.11
C PRO A 261 19.02 4.38 2.19
N TYR A 262 18.73 3.08 2.08
CA TYR A 262 17.62 2.51 1.32
C TYR A 262 16.85 1.50 2.16
N GLY A 263 15.54 1.43 1.94
CA GLY A 263 14.61 0.56 2.64
C GLY A 263 14.59 -0.87 2.10
N THR A 264 13.78 -1.70 2.75
CA THR A 264 13.58 -3.10 2.38
C THR A 264 12.07 -3.38 2.24
N PRO A 265 11.61 -4.02 1.16
CA PRO A 265 10.20 -4.39 0.99
C PRO A 265 9.63 -5.16 2.19
N ASP A 266 8.42 -4.81 2.61
CA ASP A 266 7.76 -5.44 3.77
C ASP A 266 7.41 -6.92 3.53
N HIS A 267 7.23 -7.32 2.27
CA HIS A 267 6.96 -8.70 1.83
C HIS A 267 8.20 -9.46 1.39
N LYS A 268 9.42 -8.90 1.50
CA LYS A 268 10.67 -9.59 1.08
C LYS A 268 10.86 -10.96 1.74
N GLY A 269 10.51 -11.06 3.02
CA GLY A 269 10.56 -12.33 3.77
C GLY A 269 9.59 -13.39 3.25
N PHE A 270 8.56 -13.01 2.50
CA PHE A 270 7.52 -13.90 2.00
C PHE A 270 7.82 -14.49 0.62
N TYR A 271 8.80 -13.95 -0.12
CA TYR A 271 9.08 -14.36 -1.51
C TYR A 271 9.26 -15.88 -1.68
N GLY A 272 10.04 -16.50 -0.80
CA GLY A 272 10.26 -17.95 -0.82
C GLY A 272 8.97 -18.73 -0.54
N THR A 273 8.18 -18.27 0.43
CA THR A 273 6.90 -18.88 0.77
C THR A 273 5.91 -18.80 -0.38
N GLN A 274 5.81 -17.65 -1.08
CA GLN A 274 4.96 -17.50 -2.26
C GLN A 274 5.29 -18.52 -3.35
N GLN A 275 6.58 -18.73 -3.63
CA GLN A 275 6.99 -19.74 -4.63
C GLN A 275 6.60 -21.16 -4.20
N ILE A 276 6.79 -21.50 -2.92
CA ILE A 276 6.43 -22.81 -2.39
C ILE A 276 4.91 -23.03 -2.49
N LEU A 277 4.13 -22.03 -2.09
CA LEU A 277 2.66 -22.07 -2.17
C LEU A 277 2.19 -22.18 -3.62
N ARG A 278 2.75 -21.39 -4.54
CA ARG A 278 2.42 -21.48 -5.97
C ARG A 278 2.67 -22.88 -6.51
N LYS A 279 3.83 -23.45 -6.21
CA LYS A 279 4.17 -24.82 -6.64
C LYS A 279 3.20 -25.86 -6.11
N LEU A 280 2.80 -25.75 -4.83
CA LEU A 280 1.81 -26.64 -4.25
C LEU A 280 0.43 -26.47 -4.90
N ILE A 281 -0.01 -25.24 -5.16
CA ILE A 281 -1.31 -24.95 -5.79
C ILE A 281 -1.35 -25.45 -7.23
N VAL A 282 -0.33 -25.14 -8.05
CA VAL A 282 -0.30 -25.59 -9.45
C VAL A 282 -0.25 -27.11 -9.53
N THR A 283 0.59 -27.75 -8.71
CA THR A 283 0.64 -29.22 -8.64
C THR A 283 -0.69 -29.80 -8.16
N HIS A 284 -1.33 -29.17 -7.17
CA HIS A 284 -2.62 -29.61 -6.64
C HIS A 284 -3.69 -29.54 -7.72
N MET A 285 -3.84 -28.42 -8.41
CA MET A 285 -4.83 -28.25 -9.47
C MET A 285 -4.58 -29.20 -10.64
N GLY A 286 -3.32 -29.37 -11.06
CA GLY A 286 -2.98 -30.39 -12.06
C GLY A 286 -3.31 -31.82 -11.62
N THR A 287 -3.17 -32.13 -10.33
CA THR A 287 -3.57 -33.42 -9.76
C THR A 287 -5.09 -33.56 -9.69
N VAL A 288 -5.81 -32.50 -9.34
CA VAL A 288 -7.29 -32.47 -9.33
C VAL A 288 -7.83 -32.73 -10.73
N ASP A 289 -7.21 -32.18 -11.77
CA ASP A 289 -7.61 -32.45 -13.15
C ASP A 289 -7.32 -33.92 -13.54
N TYR A 290 -6.14 -34.44 -13.19
CA TYR A 290 -5.74 -35.83 -13.51
C TYR A 290 -6.54 -36.90 -12.74
N GLN A 291 -6.91 -36.61 -11.49
CA GLN A 291 -7.60 -37.53 -10.57
C GLN A 291 -9.07 -37.14 -10.35
N GLY A 292 -9.60 -36.19 -11.13
CA GLY A 292 -10.98 -35.71 -11.03
C GLY A 292 -12.02 -36.79 -11.31
N PHE A 293 -11.61 -37.94 -11.86
CA PHE A 293 -12.44 -39.12 -12.05
C PHE A 293 -11.67 -40.40 -11.68
N GLN A 294 -12.40 -41.42 -11.27
CA GLN A 294 -11.83 -42.71 -10.84
C GLN A 294 -11.08 -43.40 -11.98
N GLN A 295 -9.80 -43.66 -11.77
CA GLN A 295 -8.95 -44.42 -12.70
C GLN A 295 -9.10 -45.92 -12.45
N ARG A 296 -9.35 -46.68 -13.52
CA ARG A 296 -9.58 -48.13 -13.46
C ARG A 296 -8.47 -48.86 -14.21
N TYR A 297 -7.93 -49.89 -13.59
CA TYR A 297 -6.88 -50.72 -14.18
C TYR A 297 -7.28 -52.20 -14.21
N ALA A 298 -6.77 -52.93 -15.20
CA ALA A 298 -6.91 -54.38 -15.31
C ALA A 298 -5.52 -55.02 -15.46
N LEU A 299 -5.19 -56.04 -14.67
CA LEU A 299 -3.88 -56.73 -14.70
C LEU A 299 -3.91 -58.03 -15.51
N THR A 300 -2.79 -58.34 -16.18
CA THR A 300 -2.63 -59.52 -17.03
C THR A 300 -2.37 -60.81 -16.22
N ALA A 301 -2.83 -61.95 -16.73
CA ALA A 301 -2.58 -63.27 -16.16
C ALA A 301 -1.25 -63.85 -16.65
N GLU A 302 -0.61 -64.63 -15.79
CA GLU A 302 0.66 -65.32 -16.04
C GLU A 302 0.51 -66.29 -17.23
N GLY A 303 1.34 -66.14 -18.27
CA GLY A 303 1.30 -66.94 -19.50
C GLY A 303 0.63 -66.28 -20.72
N SER A 304 0.24 -65.00 -20.63
CA SER A 304 -0.21 -64.21 -21.78
C SER A 304 0.97 -63.83 -22.70
N ASP A 305 0.75 -63.90 -24.02
CA ASP A 305 1.76 -63.53 -25.02
C ASP A 305 2.03 -62.02 -24.97
N THR A 306 3.25 -61.67 -24.56
CA THR A 306 3.74 -60.30 -24.34
C THR A 306 4.64 -59.81 -25.48
N SER A 307 4.73 -60.58 -26.57
CA SER A 307 5.68 -60.31 -27.66
C SER A 307 5.40 -59.04 -28.48
N GLU A 308 4.20 -58.45 -28.39
CA GLU A 308 3.86 -57.16 -29.01
C GLU A 308 4.03 -55.94 -28.07
N THR A 309 4.27 -56.14 -26.77
CA THR A 309 4.27 -55.05 -25.78
C THR A 309 5.68 -54.58 -25.42
N ALA A 310 6.46 -54.20 -26.41
CA ALA A 310 7.70 -53.43 -26.22
C ALA A 310 7.45 -51.91 -26.03
N ALA A 311 6.20 -51.50 -25.79
CA ALA A 311 5.84 -50.13 -25.40
C ALA A 311 5.56 -50.08 -23.90
N ALA A 312 6.52 -50.57 -23.12
CA ALA A 312 6.57 -50.32 -21.70
C ALA A 312 7.52 -49.14 -21.48
N ASP A 313 7.07 -48.26 -20.59
CA ASP A 313 7.77 -47.17 -19.96
C ASP A 313 7.67 -45.80 -20.64
N GLU A 314 7.47 -44.80 -19.77
CA GLU A 314 7.57 -43.40 -20.11
C GLU A 314 9.01 -43.10 -20.49
N ASP A 315 9.32 -43.18 -21.78
CA ASP A 315 10.40 -42.38 -22.32
C ASP A 315 10.03 -41.86 -23.70
N GLU A 316 10.27 -40.56 -23.88
CA GLU A 316 10.17 -39.81 -25.12
C GLU A 316 8.80 -39.15 -25.44
N PHE A 317 8.37 -38.26 -24.53
CA PHE A 317 7.80 -36.99 -25.01
C PHE A 317 8.87 -36.23 -25.82
N SER A 318 9.03 -36.55 -27.10
CA SER A 318 9.60 -35.58 -28.03
C SER A 318 8.51 -34.54 -28.28
N PHE A 319 8.64 -33.36 -27.70
CA PHE A 319 7.87 -32.23 -28.17
C PHE A 319 8.23 -32.02 -29.63
N ALA A 320 7.30 -32.32 -30.52
CA ALA A 320 7.44 -31.93 -31.91
C ALA A 320 7.54 -30.40 -31.94
N ASP A 321 8.45 -29.89 -32.77
CA ASP A 321 8.73 -28.46 -32.94
C ASP A 321 7.56 -27.71 -33.62
N ASP A 322 6.42 -28.37 -33.83
CA ASP A 322 5.22 -27.85 -34.48
C ASP A 322 4.14 -27.44 -33.47
N ASP A 323 4.37 -26.29 -32.81
CA ASP A 323 3.45 -25.21 -32.42
C ASP A 323 1.98 -25.48 -32.00
N THR A 324 1.59 -26.72 -31.70
CA THR A 324 0.18 -27.12 -31.49
C THR A 324 -0.05 -27.86 -30.18
N GLY A 325 0.99 -28.02 -29.34
CA GLY A 325 0.87 -28.71 -28.06
C GLY A 325 0.60 -30.22 -28.16
N ALA A 326 0.59 -30.79 -29.38
CA ALA A 326 0.41 -32.21 -29.58
C ALA A 326 1.70 -32.98 -29.21
N THR A 327 1.62 -33.85 -28.20
CA THR A 327 2.64 -34.87 -27.97
C THR A 327 2.50 -35.92 -29.07
N ARG A 328 3.32 -35.80 -30.13
CA ARG A 328 3.44 -36.85 -31.15
C ARG A 328 4.54 -37.81 -30.73
N THR A 329 4.27 -39.09 -30.85
CA THR A 329 5.31 -40.10 -30.80
C THR A 329 6.34 -39.81 -31.88
N ARG A 330 7.63 -39.79 -31.51
CA ARG A 330 8.73 -39.76 -32.48
C ARG A 330 8.49 -40.91 -33.46
N GLY A 331 8.49 -40.60 -34.75
CA GLY A 331 8.00 -41.51 -35.80
C GLY A 331 8.50 -42.94 -35.61
N GLY A 332 7.58 -43.84 -35.26
CA GLY A 332 7.85 -45.25 -35.00
C GLY A 332 7.44 -45.75 -33.61
N SER A 333 7.27 -44.89 -32.62
CA SER A 333 6.80 -45.31 -31.29
C SER A 333 5.26 -45.33 -31.21
N ALA A 334 4.70 -46.37 -30.59
CA ALA A 334 3.26 -46.47 -30.36
C ALA A 334 2.82 -45.42 -29.31
N PRO A 335 1.65 -44.77 -29.49
CA PRO A 335 1.13 -43.84 -28.48
C PRO A 335 0.91 -44.58 -27.16
N SER A 336 1.18 -43.90 -26.03
CA SER A 336 0.92 -44.45 -24.70
C SER A 336 -0.54 -44.89 -24.60
N GLN A 337 -0.77 -46.13 -24.17
CA GLN A 337 -2.11 -46.70 -23.99
C GLN A 337 -2.67 -46.41 -22.58
N LEU A 338 -1.95 -45.63 -21.77
CA LEU A 338 -2.31 -45.25 -20.40
C LEU A 338 -2.61 -43.75 -20.35
N THR A 339 -3.70 -43.33 -20.98
CA THR A 339 -4.21 -41.96 -20.90
C THR A 339 -5.30 -41.88 -19.84
N ALA A 340 -5.29 -40.81 -19.05
CA ALA A 340 -6.37 -40.53 -18.11
C ALA A 340 -7.38 -39.62 -18.82
N ASP A 341 -8.26 -40.19 -19.64
CA ASP A 341 -9.39 -39.50 -20.25
C ASP A 341 -10.73 -39.96 -19.63
N PRO A 342 -11.77 -39.09 -19.59
CA PRO A 342 -13.06 -39.45 -19.02
C PRO A 342 -13.69 -40.68 -19.70
N GLY A 343 -13.81 -41.78 -18.96
CA GLY A 343 -14.42 -43.03 -19.44
C GLY A 343 -13.42 -44.06 -19.98
N ASP A 344 -12.13 -43.74 -20.01
CA ASP A 344 -11.09 -44.64 -20.46
C ASP A 344 -10.76 -45.71 -19.41
N LEU A 345 -10.48 -46.93 -19.90
CA LEU A 345 -10.09 -48.08 -19.10
C LEU A 345 -8.66 -48.44 -19.47
N TRP A 346 -7.76 -48.50 -18.48
CA TRP A 346 -6.41 -49.00 -18.71
C TRP A 346 -6.44 -50.51 -18.88
N PHE A 347 -6.49 -50.92 -20.14
CA PHE A 347 -6.64 -52.32 -20.51
C PHE A 347 -5.26 -52.98 -20.68
N MET A 348 -4.78 -53.63 -19.62
CA MET A 348 -3.63 -54.53 -19.74
C MET A 348 -4.17 -55.94 -20.04
N ARG A 349 -3.73 -56.57 -21.14
CA ARG A 349 -4.36 -57.78 -21.72
C ARG A 349 -4.30 -59.04 -20.83
N GLY A 350 -5.45 -59.67 -20.58
CA GLY A 350 -5.54 -61.00 -19.92
C GLY A 350 -6.06 -60.92 -18.47
N VAL A 351 -7.23 -60.31 -18.27
CA VAL A 351 -7.73 -59.82 -16.98
C VAL A 351 -7.85 -60.91 -15.90
N LYS A 352 -6.98 -60.84 -14.88
CA LYS A 352 -7.03 -61.67 -13.67
C LYS A 352 -7.85 -61.02 -12.54
N ALA A 353 -7.79 -59.70 -12.44
CA ALA A 353 -8.52 -58.90 -11.47
C ALA A 353 -8.70 -57.47 -12.02
N VAL A 354 -9.79 -56.82 -11.59
CA VAL A 354 -10.08 -55.41 -11.86
C VAL A 354 -9.94 -54.67 -10.54
N GLY A 355 -9.23 -53.53 -10.56
CA GLY A 355 -9.06 -52.66 -9.40
C GLY A 355 -9.32 -51.21 -9.78
N GLN A 356 -9.50 -50.39 -8.75
CA GLN A 356 -9.53 -48.93 -8.87
C GLN A 356 -8.37 -48.38 -8.03
N PHE A 357 -7.82 -47.23 -8.43
CA PHE A 357 -6.97 -46.46 -7.54
C PHE A 357 -7.81 -45.78 -6.47
N ASP A 358 -7.21 -45.53 -5.30
CA ASP A 358 -7.85 -44.76 -4.26
C ASP A 358 -8.16 -43.34 -4.76
N GLU A 359 -9.22 -42.75 -4.23
CA GLU A 359 -9.59 -41.38 -4.54
C GLU A 359 -8.50 -40.41 -4.10
N ALA A 360 -8.33 -39.31 -4.84
CA ALA A 360 -7.38 -38.27 -4.50
C ALA A 360 -7.69 -37.70 -3.10
N ASP A 361 -6.72 -37.72 -2.19
CA ASP A 361 -6.82 -37.00 -0.93
C ASP A 361 -6.30 -35.56 -1.09
N PRO A 362 -7.18 -34.54 -1.13
CA PRO A 362 -6.76 -33.14 -1.29
C PRO A 362 -5.93 -32.66 -0.08
N ASP A 363 -6.03 -33.31 1.08
CA ASP A 363 -5.29 -32.91 2.28
C ASP A 363 -3.77 -33.04 2.12
N VAL A 364 -3.29 -33.88 1.18
CA VAL A 364 -1.87 -34.04 0.86
C VAL A 364 -1.24 -32.73 0.39
N PHE A 365 -2.03 -31.84 -0.22
CA PHE A 365 -1.56 -30.53 -0.70
C PHE A 365 -1.97 -29.39 0.23
N ILE A 366 -3.19 -29.44 0.78
CA ILE A 366 -3.73 -28.36 1.62
C ILE A 366 -2.98 -28.26 2.96
N LYS A 367 -2.68 -29.39 3.63
CA LYS A 367 -2.00 -29.36 4.94
C LYS A 367 -0.59 -28.79 4.85
N PRO A 368 0.27 -29.18 3.88
CA PRO A 368 1.56 -28.52 3.68
C PRO A 368 1.43 -27.05 3.31
N ALA A 369 0.46 -26.65 2.48
CA ALA A 369 0.26 -25.26 2.13
C ALA A 369 -0.02 -24.39 3.37
N MET A 370 -0.90 -24.84 4.26
CA MET A 370 -1.18 -24.15 5.52
C MET A 370 0.05 -24.09 6.45
N PHE A 371 0.88 -25.13 6.46
CA PHE A 371 2.12 -25.15 7.23
C PHE A 371 3.14 -24.12 6.72
N TYR A 372 3.37 -24.04 5.40
CA TYR A 372 4.28 -23.04 4.82
C TYR A 372 3.73 -21.61 4.92
N LEU A 373 2.41 -21.42 4.80
CA LEU A 373 1.77 -20.12 5.02
C LEU A 373 2.09 -19.57 6.41
N ARG A 374 2.08 -20.42 7.44
CA ARG A 374 2.45 -20.03 8.83
C ARG A 374 3.91 -19.59 8.93
N PHE A 375 4.83 -20.26 8.25
CA PHE A 375 6.23 -19.82 8.21
C PHE A 375 6.41 -18.49 7.49
N GLY A 376 5.70 -18.26 6.37
CA GLY A 376 5.72 -16.97 5.69
C GLY A 376 5.16 -15.84 6.56
N ALA A 377 4.05 -16.09 7.24
CA ALA A 377 3.46 -15.15 8.18
C ALA A 377 4.45 -14.79 9.31
N GLN A 378 5.12 -15.79 9.89
CA GLN A 378 6.15 -15.56 10.90
C GLN A 378 7.37 -14.80 10.36
N ALA A 379 7.84 -15.13 9.16
CA ALA A 379 9.00 -14.48 8.53
C ALA A 379 8.76 -12.98 8.24
N CYS A 380 7.51 -12.59 7.95
CA CYS A 380 7.12 -11.20 7.74
C CYS A 380 6.56 -10.51 8.99
N GLU A 381 6.60 -11.18 10.15
CA GLU A 381 6.00 -10.71 11.41
C GLU A 381 4.51 -10.34 11.27
N THR A 382 3.82 -10.95 10.30
CA THR A 382 2.42 -10.66 9.99
C THR A 382 1.53 -11.71 10.67
N PRO A 383 0.49 -11.32 11.43
CA PRO A 383 -0.36 -12.27 12.12
C PRO A 383 -1.05 -13.24 11.15
N VAL A 384 -0.97 -14.55 11.45
CA VAL A 384 -1.56 -15.61 10.60
C VAL A 384 -3.04 -15.37 10.32
N ARG A 385 -3.77 -14.79 11.28
CA ARG A 385 -5.20 -14.43 11.15
C ARG A 385 -5.53 -13.49 9.98
N LEU A 386 -4.55 -12.76 9.46
CA LEU A 386 -4.72 -11.88 8.30
C LEU A 386 -4.61 -12.64 6.97
N PHE A 387 -4.01 -13.83 6.98
CA PHE A 387 -3.95 -14.73 5.83
C PHE A 387 -5.08 -15.75 5.83
N ASP A 388 -5.43 -16.25 7.01
CA ASP A 388 -6.46 -17.26 7.23
C ASP A 388 -7.49 -16.72 8.24
N ALA A 389 -8.69 -16.44 7.75
CA ALA A 389 -9.77 -15.96 8.60
C ALA A 389 -10.17 -17.08 9.56
N VAL A 390 -9.79 -16.95 10.83
CA VAL A 390 -9.96 -17.99 11.87
C VAL A 390 -11.40 -18.52 11.90
N THR A 391 -11.58 -19.74 11.39
CA THR A 391 -12.80 -20.53 11.55
C THR A 391 -12.74 -21.26 12.90
N GLY A 392 -13.12 -20.58 13.99
CA GLY A 392 -13.08 -21.15 15.35
C GLY A 392 -13.52 -20.18 16.46
N GLN A 393 -13.30 -20.57 17.72
CA GLN A 393 -13.51 -19.68 18.89
C GLN A 393 -12.57 -18.49 18.78
N GLN A 394 -13.14 -17.32 18.53
CA GLN A 394 -12.43 -16.04 18.46
C GLN A 394 -11.82 -15.75 19.85
N PRO A 395 -10.49 -15.68 20.01
CA PRO A 395 -9.89 -15.30 21.27
C PRO A 395 -10.35 -13.91 21.75
N SER A 396 -10.23 -13.66 23.05
CA SER A 396 -10.56 -12.35 23.64
C SER A 396 -9.64 -11.24 23.10
N GLY A 397 -10.14 -9.99 23.05
CA GLY A 397 -9.40 -8.82 22.55
C GLY A 397 -8.02 -8.59 23.19
N ALA A 398 -7.88 -8.92 24.48
CA ALA A 398 -6.60 -8.87 25.18
C ALA A 398 -5.58 -9.90 24.67
N SER A 399 -6.05 -11.07 24.24
CA SER A 399 -5.18 -12.11 23.67
C SER A 399 -4.70 -11.73 22.27
N TYR A 400 -5.55 -11.06 21.47
CA TYR A 400 -5.14 -10.49 20.18
C TYR A 400 -4.05 -9.44 20.35
N SER A 401 -4.19 -8.56 21.35
CA SER A 401 -3.20 -7.50 21.62
C SER A 401 -1.84 -8.06 22.00
N GLN A 402 -1.79 -9.19 22.73
CA GLN A 402 -0.52 -9.85 23.07
C GLN A 402 0.13 -10.53 21.85
N HIS A 403 -0.68 -11.20 21.02
CA HIS A 403 -0.18 -11.94 19.86
C HIS A 403 0.24 -11.03 18.70
N ASP A 404 -0.44 -9.89 18.52
CA ASP A 404 -0.16 -8.93 17.45
C ASP A 404 0.99 -7.96 17.78
N ARG A 405 1.51 -7.97 19.02
CA ARG A 405 2.52 -7.03 19.49
C ARG A 405 3.74 -6.85 18.56
N PRO A 406 4.35 -7.91 17.97
CA PRO A 406 5.45 -7.74 17.02
C PRO A 406 5.02 -6.97 15.76
N PHE A 407 3.81 -7.26 15.27
CA PHE A 407 3.22 -6.58 14.11
C PHE A 407 2.89 -5.12 14.42
N ASP A 408 2.39 -4.83 15.62
CA ASP A 408 2.16 -3.47 16.09
C ASP A 408 3.47 -2.66 16.12
N GLN A 409 4.53 -3.25 16.69
CA GLN A 409 5.85 -2.62 16.74
C GLN A 409 6.38 -2.32 15.33
N LYS A 410 6.19 -3.24 14.37
CA LYS A 410 6.53 -3.02 12.96
C LYS A 410 5.76 -1.82 12.39
N CYS A 411 4.46 -1.72 12.64
CA CYS A 411 3.64 -0.58 12.20
C CYS A 411 4.07 0.74 12.86
N GLU A 412 4.36 0.74 14.16
CA GLU A 412 4.87 1.92 14.88
C GLU A 412 6.20 2.41 14.33
N ASN A 413 7.11 1.49 13.99
CA ASN A 413 8.38 1.83 13.35
C ASN A 413 8.17 2.50 11.97
N ARG A 414 7.16 2.05 11.20
CA ARG A 414 6.77 2.67 9.93
C ARG A 414 6.19 4.06 10.15
N VAL A 415 5.30 4.23 11.14
CA VAL A 415 4.79 5.55 11.54
C VAL A 415 5.93 6.48 11.90
N LEU A 416 6.91 6.04 12.69
CA LEU A 416 8.05 6.87 13.10
C LEU A 416 8.88 7.34 11.89
N SER A 417 9.21 6.44 10.97
CA SER A 417 9.96 6.77 9.75
C SER A 417 9.18 7.74 8.86
N PHE A 418 7.93 7.41 8.52
CA PHE A 418 7.12 8.22 7.62
C PHE A 418 6.71 9.55 8.25
N LYS A 419 6.48 9.61 9.57
CA LYS A 419 6.22 10.86 10.30
C LYS A 419 7.38 11.83 10.16
N ALA A 420 8.63 11.35 10.24
CA ALA A 420 9.79 12.20 10.08
C ALA A 420 9.87 12.81 8.67
N THR A 421 9.63 12.00 7.64
CA THR A 421 9.70 12.44 6.24
C THR A 421 8.53 13.34 5.84
N TRP A 422 7.30 13.07 6.30
CA TRP A 422 6.16 13.97 6.11
C TRP A 422 6.38 15.33 6.76
N ARG A 423 6.98 15.36 7.95
CA ARG A 423 7.31 16.61 8.61
C ARG A 423 8.37 17.40 7.83
N GLU A 424 9.41 16.75 7.30
CA GLU A 424 10.41 17.41 6.45
C GLU A 424 9.78 17.95 5.16
N LEU A 425 8.89 17.16 4.55
CA LEU A 425 8.14 17.53 3.36
C LEU A 425 7.31 18.79 3.58
N TRP A 426 6.49 18.82 4.64
CA TRP A 426 5.65 19.98 4.95
C TRP A 426 6.46 21.21 5.38
N GLN A 427 7.58 21.04 6.08
CA GLN A 427 8.48 22.16 6.40
C GLN A 427 9.05 22.80 5.13
N PHE A 428 9.42 21.98 4.14
CA PHE A 428 9.88 22.46 2.86
C PHE A 428 8.75 23.12 2.06
N ALA A 429 7.56 22.50 2.01
CA ALA A 429 6.39 23.09 1.35
C ALA A 429 6.04 24.48 1.93
N LEU A 430 6.05 24.64 3.25
CA LEU A 430 5.84 25.94 3.89
C LEU A 430 6.93 26.97 3.58
N LYS A 431 8.19 26.51 3.44
CA LYS A 431 9.31 27.37 3.03
C LYS A 431 9.10 27.89 1.61
N VAL A 432 8.69 27.02 0.69
CA VAL A 432 8.34 27.36 -0.70
C VAL A 432 7.21 28.38 -0.73
N ALA A 433 6.14 28.15 0.02
CA ALA A 433 5.00 29.07 0.11
C ALA A 433 5.27 30.42 0.82
N GLY A 434 6.50 30.64 1.31
CA GLY A 434 6.91 31.91 1.93
C GLY A 434 6.59 32.06 3.43
N PHE A 435 6.12 31.00 4.11
CA PHE A 435 5.95 31.02 5.57
C PHE A 435 7.28 30.89 6.34
N GLY A 436 8.35 30.52 5.64
CA GLY A 436 9.65 30.24 6.23
C GLY A 436 9.68 28.89 6.97
N ARG A 437 10.64 28.72 7.88
CA ARG A 437 10.84 27.45 8.59
C ARG A 437 9.96 27.37 9.85
N VAL A 438 8.73 26.89 9.67
CA VAL A 438 7.75 26.71 10.75
C VAL A 438 7.82 25.27 11.29
N PRO A 439 7.72 25.05 12.62
CA PRO A 439 7.63 23.70 13.16
C PRO A 439 6.29 23.04 12.78
N VAL A 440 6.38 21.87 12.15
CA VAL A 440 5.22 21.06 11.75
C VAL A 440 5.11 19.81 12.62
N VAL A 441 3.89 19.49 13.05
CA VAL A 441 3.54 18.28 13.78
C VAL A 441 2.55 17.46 12.95
N VAL A 442 2.94 16.23 12.61
CA VAL A 442 2.08 15.26 11.91
C VAL A 442 1.53 14.26 12.93
N ASN A 443 0.23 14.26 13.12
CA ASN A 443 -0.50 13.36 14.00
C ASN A 443 -0.97 12.14 13.23
N TRP A 444 -0.80 10.98 13.85
CA TRP A 444 -1.19 9.69 13.29
C TRP A 444 -2.19 9.03 14.23
N ALA A 445 -3.15 8.31 13.66
CA ALA A 445 -4.02 7.47 14.45
C ALA A 445 -3.19 6.37 15.14
N PRO A 446 -3.57 5.95 16.36
CA PRO A 446 -2.88 4.87 17.03
C PRO A 446 -3.03 3.57 16.23
N VAL A 447 -1.92 2.83 16.11
CA VAL A 447 -1.82 1.57 15.35
C VAL A 447 -2.85 0.54 15.85
N GLN A 448 -3.01 0.47 17.17
CA GLN A 448 -4.10 -0.23 17.81
C GLN A 448 -5.18 0.78 18.21
N ARG A 449 -6.40 0.61 17.72
CA ARG A 449 -7.55 1.22 18.38
C ARG A 449 -7.84 0.43 19.64
N VAL A 450 -7.55 1.02 20.80
CA VAL A 450 -8.21 0.60 22.04
C VAL A 450 -9.69 0.95 21.82
N SER A 451 -10.52 -0.06 21.57
CA SER A 451 -11.95 0.13 21.42
C SER A 451 -12.63 -0.12 22.76
N GLY A 452 -13.52 0.77 23.17
CA GLY A 452 -14.35 0.59 24.36
C GLY A 452 -13.97 1.50 25.52
N LEU A 453 -14.44 1.13 26.71
CA LEU A 453 -14.42 1.95 27.92
C LEU A 453 -13.01 2.37 28.36
N GLU A 454 -12.00 1.53 28.14
CA GLU A 454 -10.60 1.80 28.53
C GLU A 454 -9.99 2.98 27.75
N ALA A 455 -10.33 3.14 26.46
CA ALA A 455 -9.86 4.26 25.65
C ALA A 455 -10.45 5.59 26.13
N TRP A 456 -11.76 5.60 26.39
CA TRP A 456 -12.44 6.77 26.93
C TRP A 456 -11.94 7.15 28.33
N GLN A 457 -11.64 6.16 29.17
CA GLN A 457 -11.01 6.38 30.47
C GLN A 457 -9.60 6.98 30.33
N THR A 458 -8.82 6.51 29.35
CA THR A 458 -7.48 7.06 29.09
C THR A 458 -7.55 8.51 28.62
N ILE A 459 -8.45 8.84 27.70
CA ILE A 459 -8.68 10.23 27.24
C ILE A 459 -9.11 11.11 28.42
N LYS A 460 -10.04 10.63 29.26
CA LYS A 460 -10.46 11.36 30.48
C LYS A 460 -9.26 11.68 31.37
N LEU A 461 -8.40 10.69 31.64
CA LEU A 461 -7.20 10.88 32.45
C LEU A 461 -6.20 11.86 31.81
N GLN A 462 -6.05 11.86 30.49
CA GLN A 462 -5.19 12.84 29.78
C GLN A 462 -5.71 14.27 29.92
N ILE A 463 -7.03 14.46 29.81
CA ILE A 463 -7.66 15.78 29.98
C ILE A 463 -7.54 16.23 31.44
N GLU A 464 -7.76 15.33 32.41
CA GLU A 464 -7.55 15.61 33.84
C GLU A 464 -6.08 15.96 34.16
N ALA A 465 -5.12 15.35 33.45
CA ALA A 465 -3.70 15.65 33.56
C ALA A 465 -3.29 16.99 32.88
N GLY A 466 -4.21 17.67 32.21
CA GLY A 466 -4.01 19.00 31.62
C GLY A 466 -3.61 19.01 30.14
N VAL A 467 -3.73 17.90 29.41
CA VAL A 467 -3.56 17.89 27.96
C VAL A 467 -4.75 18.60 27.30
N PRO A 468 -4.55 19.53 26.33
CA PRO A 468 -5.64 20.19 25.64
C PRO A 468 -6.61 19.18 25.00
N VAL A 469 -7.92 19.45 25.08
CA VAL A 469 -8.97 18.50 24.65
C VAL A 469 -8.83 18.11 23.17
N ARG A 470 -8.56 19.08 22.29
CA ARG A 470 -8.25 18.83 20.86
C ARG A 470 -7.09 17.87 20.70
N GLN A 471 -6.03 18.07 21.47
CA GLN A 471 -4.83 17.24 21.40
C GLN A 471 -5.11 15.82 21.91
N ALA A 472 -5.83 15.67 23.02
CA ALA A 472 -6.17 14.36 23.57
C ALA A 472 -7.02 13.52 22.59
N PHE A 473 -8.00 14.14 21.93
CA PHE A 473 -8.78 13.44 20.90
C PHE A 473 -8.00 13.17 19.61
N ALA A 474 -7.09 14.07 19.22
CA ALA A 474 -6.20 13.84 18.08
C ALA A 474 -5.22 12.68 18.37
N GLU A 475 -4.67 12.60 19.58
CA GLU A 475 -3.82 11.49 20.04
C GLU A 475 -4.59 10.16 20.10
N ALA A 476 -5.89 10.20 20.42
CA ALA A 476 -6.77 9.04 20.34
C ALA A 476 -7.12 8.61 18.90
N GLY A 477 -6.74 9.41 17.89
CA GLY A 477 -6.88 9.11 16.47
C GLY A 477 -8.22 9.50 15.84
N TYR A 478 -8.96 10.42 16.45
CA TYR A 478 -10.15 11.03 15.84
C TYR A 478 -9.75 12.11 14.84
N THR A 479 -10.44 12.21 13.71
CA THR A 479 -10.08 13.16 12.64
C THR A 479 -10.36 14.61 13.07
N ASN A 480 -9.67 15.58 12.45
CA ASN A 480 -9.91 16.99 12.73
C ASN A 480 -11.38 17.37 12.52
N GLU A 481 -12.02 16.88 11.46
CA GLU A 481 -13.46 17.11 11.22
C GLU A 481 -14.35 16.61 12.36
N GLN A 482 -14.07 15.42 12.89
CA GLN A 482 -14.80 14.84 14.02
C GLN A 482 -14.59 15.67 15.29
N ILE A 483 -13.34 16.07 15.54
CA ILE A 483 -12.97 16.88 16.70
C ILE A 483 -13.64 18.26 16.62
N THR A 484 -13.60 18.90 15.46
CA THR A 484 -14.26 20.19 15.21
C THR A 484 -15.78 20.08 15.35
N ALA A 485 -16.38 19.02 14.81
CA ALA A 485 -17.82 18.75 14.99
C ALA A 485 -18.20 18.52 16.47
N TRP A 486 -17.31 17.93 17.28
CA TRP A 486 -17.55 17.70 18.70
C TRP A 486 -17.33 18.94 19.56
N LEU A 487 -16.34 19.76 19.22
CA LEU A 487 -15.97 20.94 19.99
C LEU A 487 -16.74 22.21 19.60
N GLY A 488 -17.32 22.25 18.40
CA GLY A 488 -18.03 23.45 17.91
C GLY A 488 -17.13 24.68 17.80
N GLU A 489 -17.71 25.83 17.45
CA GLU A 489 -17.01 27.13 17.43
C GLU A 489 -16.85 27.77 18.82
N GLU A 490 -17.54 27.25 19.84
CA GLU A 490 -17.45 27.74 21.21
C GLU A 490 -16.85 26.68 22.13
N ASP A 491 -15.58 26.89 22.49
CA ASP A 491 -14.74 26.08 23.38
C ASP A 491 -15.29 25.86 24.82
N ASN A 492 -16.55 26.23 25.12
CA ASN A 492 -17.04 26.41 26.49
C ASN A 492 -18.01 25.36 27.04
N ASP A 493 -18.58 24.45 26.24
CA ASP A 493 -19.71 23.63 26.74
C ASP A 493 -19.41 22.11 26.88
N LEU A 494 -18.24 21.63 26.45
CA LEU A 494 -17.91 20.20 26.56
C LEU A 494 -17.71 19.74 28.01
N PRO A 495 -16.99 20.46 28.89
CA PRO A 495 -16.84 20.08 30.30
C PRO A 495 -18.19 20.09 31.03
N ALA A 496 -19.08 21.03 30.70
CA ALA A 496 -20.40 21.13 31.29
C ALA A 496 -21.29 19.95 30.86
N ARG A 497 -21.27 19.59 29.56
CA ARG A 497 -21.98 18.41 29.03
C ARG A 497 -21.44 17.09 29.58
N LEU A 498 -20.12 16.98 29.77
CA LEU A 498 -19.50 15.79 30.36
C LEU A 498 -19.88 15.62 31.84
N ALA A 499 -19.91 16.72 32.60
CA ALA A 499 -20.34 16.73 33.99
C ALA A 499 -21.84 16.39 34.13
N LEU A 500 -22.67 16.86 33.20
CA LEU A 500 -24.10 16.55 33.16
C LEU A 500 -24.35 15.07 32.87
N LEU A 501 -23.60 14.49 31.94
CA LEU A 501 -23.63 13.04 31.66
C LEU A 501 -23.13 12.20 32.84
N GLU A 502 -22.11 12.67 33.58
CA GLU A 502 -21.61 12.01 34.78
C GLU A 502 -22.65 12.02 35.92
N GLN A 503 -23.35 13.15 36.11
CA GLN A 503 -24.46 13.23 37.07
C GLN A 503 -25.63 12.32 36.67
N ILE A 504 -26.00 12.29 35.38
CA ILE A 504 -27.06 11.40 34.88
C ILE A 504 -26.66 9.92 35.05
N GLY A 505 -25.41 9.57 34.72
CA GLY A 505 -24.88 8.22 34.91
C GLY A 505 -24.88 7.77 36.38
N GLY A 506 -24.49 8.67 37.29
CA GLY A 506 -24.54 8.43 38.73
C GLY A 506 -25.97 8.26 39.27
N VAL A 507 -26.91 9.08 38.78
CA VAL A 507 -28.34 8.98 39.14
C VAL A 507 -28.96 7.67 38.65
N LEU A 508 -28.66 7.26 37.41
CA LEU A 508 -29.12 5.98 36.85
C LEU A 508 -28.54 4.78 37.61
N GLN A 509 -27.27 4.83 38.01
CA GLN A 509 -26.67 3.81 38.88
C GLN A 509 -27.33 3.75 40.26
N ALA A 510 -27.66 4.89 40.86
CA ALA A 510 -28.37 4.94 42.13
C ALA A 510 -29.77 4.31 42.02
N PHE A 511 -30.51 4.55 40.94
CA PHE A 511 -31.82 3.93 40.70
C PHE A 511 -31.73 2.42 40.41
N ALA A 512 -30.68 1.97 39.72
CA ALA A 512 -30.39 0.54 39.56
C ALA A 512 -30.11 -0.14 40.92
N GLY A 513 -29.48 0.57 41.86
CA GLY A 513 -29.29 0.09 43.23
C GLY A 513 -30.59 -0.01 44.04
N VAL A 514 -31.53 0.93 43.88
CA VAL A 514 -32.78 0.97 44.64
C VAL A 514 -33.79 -0.10 44.17
N THR A 515 -33.78 -0.45 42.89
CA THR A 515 -34.62 -1.55 42.36
C THR A 515 -34.19 -2.93 42.85
N ALA A 516 -32.91 -3.12 43.20
CA ALA A 516 -32.39 -4.35 43.79
C ALA A 516 -32.86 -4.59 45.24
N PHE A 517 -33.37 -3.56 45.94
CA PHE A 517 -33.87 -3.65 47.31
C PHE A 517 -35.40 -3.73 47.41
N GLU A 518 -36.14 -3.84 46.28
CA GLU A 518 -37.62 -3.88 46.22
C GLU A 518 -38.34 -2.71 46.93
N LEU A 519 -37.64 -1.62 47.23
CA LEU A 519 -38.20 -0.49 47.99
C LEU A 519 -39.16 0.39 47.17
N ILE A 520 -39.09 0.33 45.83
CA ILE A 520 -39.94 1.09 44.90
C ILE A 520 -40.36 0.19 43.72
N PRO A 521 -41.64 0.20 43.30
CA PRO A 521 -42.09 -0.56 42.13
C PRO A 521 -41.38 -0.12 40.84
N ALA A 522 -40.99 -1.08 40.00
CA ALA A 522 -40.23 -0.85 38.77
C ALA A 522 -40.91 0.11 37.77
N GLU A 523 -42.25 0.23 37.82
CA GLU A 523 -43.00 1.18 36.99
C GLU A 523 -42.75 2.64 37.38
N GLN A 524 -42.68 2.95 38.68
CA GLN A 524 -42.42 4.32 39.15
C GLN A 524 -40.99 4.76 38.84
N VAL A 525 -40.03 3.83 38.84
CA VAL A 525 -38.64 4.11 38.45
C VAL A 525 -38.54 4.43 36.96
N ARG A 526 -39.30 3.72 36.11
CA ARG A 526 -39.36 4.03 34.66
C ARG A 526 -40.00 5.39 34.39
N GLU A 527 -41.06 5.74 35.12
CA GLU A 527 -41.72 7.04 34.99
C GLU A 527 -40.79 8.19 35.40
N LEU A 528 -40.01 8.00 36.47
CA LEU A 528 -39.03 8.99 36.95
C LEU A 528 -37.83 9.12 36.02
N ILE A 529 -37.33 8.02 35.44
CA ILE A 529 -36.28 8.04 34.42
C ILE A 529 -36.77 8.77 33.15
N SER A 530 -38.02 8.53 32.74
CA SER A 530 -38.62 9.22 31.60
C SER A 530 -38.75 10.73 31.87
N ALA A 531 -39.22 11.11 33.06
CA ALA A 531 -39.33 12.51 33.46
C ALA A 531 -37.96 13.21 33.54
N VAL A 532 -36.91 12.53 33.99
CA VAL A 532 -35.55 13.07 34.00
C VAL A 532 -35.03 13.27 32.58
N LEU A 533 -35.25 12.30 31.68
CA LEU A 533 -34.82 12.38 30.28
C LEU A 533 -35.56 13.49 29.48
N GLU A 534 -36.81 13.79 29.82
CA GLU A 534 -37.58 14.90 29.22
C GLU A 534 -37.09 16.29 29.63
N VAL A 535 -36.43 16.42 30.79
CA VAL A 535 -35.88 17.69 31.30
C VAL A 535 -34.47 17.97 30.75
N VAL A 536 -33.76 16.95 30.26
CA VAL A 536 -32.39 17.07 29.70
C VAL A 536 -32.28 18.11 28.57
N PRO A 537 -33.18 18.16 27.58
CA PRO A 537 -33.13 19.18 26.52
C PRO A 537 -33.36 20.61 27.05
N GLN A 538 -34.11 20.77 28.14
CA GLN A 538 -34.45 22.09 28.72
C GLN A 538 -33.32 22.66 29.58
N LEU A 539 -32.54 21.81 30.25
CA LEU A 539 -31.35 22.23 31.01
C LEU A 539 -30.17 22.61 30.10
N ALA A 540 -30.05 21.98 28.93
CA ALA A 540 -29.07 22.35 27.91
C ALA A 540 -29.40 23.69 27.22
N ALA A 541 -30.68 24.09 27.17
CA ALA A 541 -31.11 25.37 26.62
C ALA A 541 -30.99 26.53 27.64
N GLY A 542 -31.15 26.25 28.95
CA GLY A 542 -31.12 27.27 30.00
C GLY A 542 -29.73 27.77 30.40
N SER A 543 -28.65 27.16 29.92
CA SER A 543 -27.27 27.66 30.14
C SER A 543 -26.90 28.78 29.16
N ALA A 544 -27.56 28.87 28.00
CA ALA A 544 -27.32 29.95 27.02
C ALA A 544 -27.93 31.30 27.47
N ASP A 545 -28.97 31.29 28.31
CA ASP A 545 -29.76 32.47 28.67
C ASP A 545 -29.28 33.20 29.95
N ARG A 546 -28.14 32.76 30.53
CA ARG A 546 -27.59 33.35 31.78
C ARG A 546 -26.48 34.38 31.58
N ASP A 547 -26.02 34.59 30.35
CA ASP A 547 -24.96 35.57 30.04
C ASP A 547 -25.50 36.94 29.54
N GLU A 548 -26.82 37.17 29.50
CA GLU A 548 -27.42 38.45 29.10
C GLU A 548 -28.19 39.22 30.21
N SER A 549 -27.90 38.99 31.51
CA SER A 549 -28.50 39.80 32.60
C SER A 549 -27.50 40.36 33.61
#